data_AF-A0A6L5HEP7-F1
#
_entry.id   AF-A0A6L5HEP7-F1
#
_cell.length_a   1.000
_cell.length_b   1.000
_cell.length_c   1.000
_cell.angle_alpha   90.00
_cell.angle_beta   90.00
_cell.angle_gamma   90.00
#
_symmetry.space_group_name_H-M   'P 1'
#
loop_
_entity.id
_entity.type
_entity.pdbx_description
1 polymer ?
#
loop_
_entity_poly.entity_id
_entity_poly.type
_entity_poly.pdbx_seq_one_letter_code
_entity_poly.pdbx_strand_id
1 'polypeptide(L)'
;MNDKKITSMIFKTLNYTNEIKKVSTNGHGGRRQLFKSLRHSLRIPASQPKKLEWFDEQSSLNLIWLPETGTTKLDDYPKGQREALLAKIADEAEAPTIVNDNRSELLELRSKLKNKVKNASKKETDESSIIAFQNILNAKGVVDTEQLLSDLDQFEIQRKAQKLDTARKFLECHNEIERGPKALIRKNQAVIQEAFFKFPSKNEVSGISAEGRINLIKDFYQQVFPDYPIHFIVLHGDEDVNLKDHSDHPHIFISTKNSKTGRYDLRETQIKKVNSYLKKHRPGTELIGETPDFLESQLLFGYLQDMFYAYTNNRLLKDTPYQAKKHEKTQQHMNKLRYINGEAKKPKSERVFNLYSLAKEQMNQSVAKAELETQKAKEAQEKAKQAQKEERRAQESANKAEQSVENSIERQRLAEEATADEYEQAASYRNSSAYYKDVMDKDRIEHTKILSELKLFRTNLSGIIEGITNWIEETFAARRQDIQDKYLEQARKAYSRVRENDETNDKRFTKEAEANIDQHLAQLELYDKKVVVIPTVREIKRRIIKP
;
A
#
# COMPACT_ATOMS: atom_id res chain seq x y z
N MET A 1 -23.30 -10.92 -15.43
CA MET A 1 -22.17 -11.53 -14.69
C MET A 1 -21.34 -10.38 -14.14
N ASN A 2 -21.26 -10.20 -12.83
CA ASN A 2 -20.43 -9.13 -12.25
C ASN A 2 -18.97 -9.56 -12.33
N ASP A 3 -18.18 -8.87 -13.16
CA ASP A 3 -16.74 -9.11 -13.28
C ASP A 3 -16.06 -8.82 -11.93
N LYS A 4 -15.43 -9.85 -11.36
CA LYS A 4 -14.66 -9.70 -10.10
C LYS A 4 -13.42 -8.84 -10.33
N LYS A 5 -13.15 -7.90 -9.41
CA LYS A 5 -11.93 -7.08 -9.37
C LYS A 5 -10.71 -7.98 -9.18
N ILE A 6 -9.80 -7.96 -10.15
CA ILE A 6 -8.55 -8.71 -10.05
C ILE A 6 -7.65 -8.06 -9.00
N THR A 7 -7.19 -8.87 -8.04
CA THR A 7 -6.24 -8.47 -7.01
C THR A 7 -5.02 -9.38 -7.04
N SER A 8 -3.85 -8.85 -6.69
CA SER A 8 -2.67 -9.67 -6.46
C SER A 8 -2.53 -10.03 -4.98
N MET A 9 -1.97 -11.20 -4.70
CA MET A 9 -1.61 -11.62 -3.35
C MET A 9 -0.11 -11.90 -3.29
N ILE A 10 0.43 -12.06 -2.10
CA ILE A 10 1.75 -12.65 -1.86
C ILE A 10 1.51 -13.90 -1.02
N PHE A 11 2.07 -15.03 -1.42
CA PHE A 11 2.21 -16.21 -0.57
C PHE A 11 3.67 -16.66 -0.64
N LYS A 12 4.31 -16.81 0.50
CA LYS A 12 5.73 -17.16 0.60
C LYS A 12 5.93 -18.18 1.72
N THR A 13 6.89 -19.06 1.49
CA THR A 13 7.36 -20.05 2.46
C THR A 13 8.83 -19.81 2.74
N LEU A 14 9.26 -20.04 3.97
CA LEU A 14 10.65 -20.02 4.40
C LEU A 14 10.94 -21.27 5.21
N ASN A 15 11.99 -22.00 4.80
CA ASN A 15 12.41 -23.22 5.48
C ASN A 15 13.55 -22.91 6.44
N TYR A 16 13.41 -23.29 7.69
CA TYR A 16 14.45 -23.17 8.71
C TYR A 16 15.16 -24.50 8.89
N THR A 17 16.49 -24.48 8.84
CA THR A 17 17.34 -25.63 9.11
C THR A 17 17.94 -25.50 10.50
N ASN A 18 18.51 -26.59 10.97
CA ASN A 18 19.18 -26.67 12.26
C ASN A 18 20.60 -26.03 12.24
N GLU A 19 21.05 -25.52 11.09
CA GLU A 19 22.34 -24.83 11.00
C GLU A 19 22.30 -23.47 11.71
N ILE A 20 23.37 -23.15 12.44
CA ILE A 20 23.57 -21.81 12.99
C ILE A 20 24.07 -20.89 11.88
N LYS A 21 23.14 -20.26 11.14
CA LYS A 21 23.46 -19.26 10.10
C LYS A 21 23.20 -17.83 10.57
N LYS A 22 24.09 -16.92 10.17
CA LYS A 22 23.85 -15.46 10.30
C LYS A 22 22.93 -14.92 9.20
N VAL A 23 22.98 -15.48 7.99
CA VAL A 23 22.24 -15.00 6.80
C VAL A 23 21.55 -16.17 6.09
N SER A 24 20.40 -15.90 5.46
CA SER A 24 19.64 -16.90 4.69
C SER A 24 20.39 -17.14 3.39
N THR A 25 20.63 -18.41 3.06
CA THR A 25 21.28 -18.83 1.82
C THR A 25 20.30 -19.71 1.05
N ASN A 26 20.04 -19.38 -0.21
CA ASN A 26 19.16 -20.14 -1.12
C ASN A 26 17.74 -20.43 -0.57
N GLY A 27 17.13 -19.48 0.16
CA GLY A 27 15.78 -19.65 0.71
C GLY A 27 15.69 -20.54 1.96
N HIS A 28 16.84 -20.86 2.55
CA HIS A 28 16.94 -21.58 3.82
C HIS A 28 17.51 -20.67 4.91
N GLY A 29 16.73 -20.47 5.97
CA GLY A 29 17.18 -19.81 7.17
C GLY A 29 17.80 -20.77 8.17
N GLY A 30 18.70 -20.28 9.01
CA GLY A 30 19.26 -21.06 10.13
C GLY A 30 18.51 -20.84 11.44
N ARG A 31 18.94 -21.52 12.51
CA ARG A 31 18.34 -21.46 13.85
C ARG A 31 18.18 -20.04 14.40
N ARG A 32 19.18 -19.18 14.20
CA ARG A 32 19.11 -17.76 14.63
C ARG A 32 17.99 -16.99 13.94
N GLN A 33 17.69 -17.33 12.69
CA GLN A 33 16.64 -16.66 11.92
C GLN A 33 15.26 -17.17 12.29
N LEU A 34 15.13 -18.48 12.58
CA LEU A 34 13.91 -19.04 13.18
C LEU A 34 13.59 -18.31 14.49
N PHE A 35 14.56 -18.22 15.40
CA PHE A 35 14.39 -17.54 16.68
C PHE A 35 13.97 -16.07 16.51
N LYS A 36 14.61 -15.35 15.57
CA LYS A 36 14.23 -13.97 15.24
C LYS A 36 12.80 -13.88 14.70
N SER A 37 12.40 -14.80 13.83
CA SER A 37 11.06 -14.83 13.25
C SER A 37 9.98 -15.15 14.28
N LEU A 38 10.23 -16.13 15.16
CA LEU A 38 9.35 -16.49 16.27
C LEU A 38 9.17 -15.32 17.24
N ARG A 39 10.26 -14.65 17.67
CA ARG A 39 10.16 -13.47 18.55
C ARG A 39 9.34 -12.35 17.92
N HIS A 40 9.58 -12.06 16.64
CA HIS A 40 8.82 -11.05 15.93
C HIS A 40 7.34 -11.44 15.84
N SER A 41 7.08 -12.68 15.42
CA SER A 41 5.74 -13.24 15.27
C SER A 41 4.93 -13.20 16.57
N LEU A 42 5.55 -13.53 17.69
CA LEU A 42 4.93 -13.56 19.02
C LEU A 42 5.03 -12.22 19.78
N ARG A 43 5.50 -11.14 19.13
CA ARG A 43 5.72 -9.82 19.74
C ARG A 43 6.51 -9.89 21.05
N ILE A 44 7.56 -10.72 21.08
CA ILE A 44 8.48 -10.82 22.21
C ILE A 44 9.57 -9.75 22.03
N PRO A 45 9.66 -8.74 22.91
CA PRO A 45 10.58 -7.61 22.74
C PRO A 45 12.04 -8.05 22.53
N ALA A 46 12.74 -7.38 21.63
CA ALA A 46 14.19 -7.51 21.52
C ALA A 46 14.88 -6.67 22.59
N SER A 47 16.11 -7.02 22.96
CA SER A 47 16.92 -6.27 23.93
C SER A 47 17.36 -4.89 23.42
N GLN A 48 17.21 -4.60 22.12
CA GLN A 48 17.46 -3.29 21.54
C GLN A 48 16.21 -2.73 20.86
N PRO A 49 15.86 -1.45 21.09
CA PRO A 49 14.76 -0.81 20.39
C PRO A 49 15.10 -0.69 18.90
N LYS A 50 14.17 -1.13 18.05
CA LYS A 50 14.28 -1.00 16.60
C LYS A 50 13.53 0.25 16.13
N LYS A 51 13.81 0.72 14.91
CA LYS A 51 12.90 1.66 14.22
C LYS A 51 11.50 1.06 14.14
N LEU A 52 10.45 1.89 14.24
CA LEU A 52 9.04 1.50 14.23
C LEU A 52 8.75 0.35 13.24
N GLU A 53 8.52 -0.85 13.79
CA GLU A 53 8.21 -2.05 13.00
C GLU A 53 6.72 -2.41 13.03
N TRP A 54 5.99 -1.97 14.07
CA TRP A 54 4.55 -2.11 14.33
C TRP A 54 4.09 -0.99 15.28
N PHE A 55 2.78 -0.80 15.47
CA PHE A 55 2.20 0.16 16.42
C PHE A 55 1.72 -0.55 17.69
N ASP A 56 2.30 -0.21 18.85
CA ASP A 56 1.96 -0.87 20.12
C ASP A 56 0.50 -0.62 20.53
N GLU A 57 -0.07 0.52 20.13
CA GLU A 57 -1.48 0.87 20.35
C GLU A 57 -2.44 -0.06 19.59
N GLN A 58 -1.96 -0.74 18.56
CA GLN A 58 -2.71 -1.67 17.71
C GLN A 58 -2.48 -3.14 18.09
N SER A 59 -1.71 -3.42 19.16
CA SER A 59 -1.40 -4.78 19.62
C SER A 59 -2.63 -5.66 19.80
N SER A 60 -3.75 -5.07 20.24
CA SER A 60 -5.04 -5.74 20.44
C SER A 60 -5.68 -6.32 19.17
N LEU A 61 -5.22 -5.92 17.97
CA LEU A 61 -5.64 -6.46 16.67
C LEU A 61 -4.93 -7.77 16.32
N ASN A 62 -3.86 -8.12 17.03
CA ASN A 62 -3.12 -9.35 16.78
C ASN A 62 -3.87 -10.55 17.34
N LEU A 63 -3.96 -11.61 16.54
CA LEU A 63 -4.60 -12.87 16.93
C LEU A 63 -3.58 -14.00 16.90
N ILE A 64 -3.75 -14.99 17.77
CA ILE A 64 -3.01 -16.25 17.75
C ILE A 64 -3.98 -17.41 17.69
N TRP A 65 -3.72 -18.37 16.81
CA TRP A 65 -4.38 -19.67 16.79
C TRP A 65 -3.41 -20.73 17.28
N LEU A 66 -3.87 -21.51 18.26
CA LEU A 66 -3.18 -22.67 18.78
C LEU A 66 -4.02 -23.93 18.55
N PRO A 67 -3.41 -25.10 18.28
CA PRO A 67 -4.14 -26.35 18.13
C PRO A 67 -5.08 -26.68 19.29
N GLU A 68 -4.66 -26.37 20.52
CA GLU A 68 -5.35 -26.74 21.75
C GLU A 68 -6.49 -25.78 22.13
N THR A 69 -6.36 -24.49 21.82
CA THR A 69 -7.28 -23.45 22.31
C THR A 69 -8.05 -22.73 21.20
N GLY A 70 -7.70 -22.94 19.92
CA GLY A 70 -8.28 -22.18 18.83
C GLY A 70 -7.72 -20.75 18.74
N THR A 71 -8.48 -19.85 18.11
CA THR A 71 -8.08 -18.45 17.90
C THR A 71 -8.44 -17.58 19.10
N THR A 72 -7.45 -16.87 19.65
CA THR A 72 -7.60 -15.88 20.73
C THR A 72 -6.82 -14.62 20.39
N LYS A 73 -6.98 -13.54 21.15
CA LYS A 73 -6.10 -12.37 21.02
C LYS A 73 -4.70 -12.73 21.47
N LEU A 74 -3.69 -12.16 20.82
CA LEU A 74 -2.30 -12.37 21.22
C LEU A 74 -2.03 -11.77 22.60
N ASP A 75 -2.67 -10.66 22.95
CA ASP A 75 -2.54 -10.01 24.26
C ASP A 75 -3.05 -10.88 25.41
N ASP A 76 -4.08 -11.69 25.16
CA ASP A 76 -4.62 -12.65 26.12
C ASP A 76 -3.71 -13.87 26.31
N TYR A 77 -2.66 -14.01 25.48
CA TYR A 77 -1.64 -15.05 25.60
C TYR A 77 -0.39 -14.47 26.29
N PRO A 78 -0.13 -14.72 27.59
CA PRO A 78 0.89 -14.00 28.35
C PRO A 78 2.32 -14.20 27.83
N LYS A 79 3.20 -13.21 28.05
CA LYS A 79 4.61 -13.25 27.63
C LYS A 79 5.33 -14.55 28.01
N GLY A 80 5.14 -15.05 29.24
CA GLY A 80 5.76 -16.31 29.67
C GLY A 80 5.32 -17.52 28.84
N GLN A 81 4.04 -17.57 28.43
CA GLN A 81 3.54 -18.63 27.54
C GLN A 81 4.05 -18.46 26.10
N ARG A 82 4.19 -17.23 25.62
CA ARG A 82 4.85 -16.93 24.33
C ARG A 82 6.31 -17.39 24.32
N GLU A 83 7.05 -17.12 25.38
CA GLU A 83 8.45 -17.55 25.54
C GLU A 83 8.56 -19.08 25.64
N ALA A 84 7.66 -19.74 26.37
CA ALA A 84 7.61 -21.20 26.45
C ALA A 84 7.28 -21.84 25.09
N LEU A 85 6.33 -21.29 24.33
CA LEU A 85 6.01 -21.75 22.97
C LEU A 85 7.20 -21.60 22.03
N LEU A 86 7.89 -20.47 22.09
CA LEU A 86 9.11 -20.23 21.33
C LEU A 86 10.20 -21.25 21.70
N ALA A 87 10.41 -21.51 22.99
CA ALA A 87 11.39 -22.49 23.47
C ALA A 87 11.04 -23.89 22.94
N LYS A 88 9.79 -24.34 23.08
CA LYS A 88 9.29 -25.62 22.57
C LYS A 88 9.62 -25.83 21.08
N ILE A 89 9.37 -24.82 20.24
CA ILE A 89 9.64 -24.90 18.79
C ILE A 89 11.14 -24.85 18.49
N ALA A 90 11.91 -24.06 19.25
CA ALA A 90 13.36 -23.99 19.11
C ALA A 90 14.02 -25.32 19.50
N ASP A 91 13.53 -25.95 20.57
CA ASP A 91 14.01 -27.25 21.06
C ASP A 91 13.68 -28.36 20.05
N GLU A 92 12.50 -28.36 19.44
CA GLU A 92 12.19 -29.29 18.33
C GLU A 92 13.15 -29.11 17.14
N ALA A 93 13.52 -27.86 16.83
CA ALA A 93 14.48 -27.58 15.76
C ALA A 93 15.89 -28.08 16.09
N GLU A 94 16.25 -28.17 17.38
CA GLU A 94 17.57 -28.58 17.89
C GLU A 94 17.66 -30.08 18.22
N ALA A 95 16.56 -30.71 18.64
CA ALA A 95 16.49 -32.13 19.01
C ALA A 95 17.13 -33.08 17.97
N PRO A 96 17.03 -32.85 16.65
CA PRO A 96 17.64 -33.72 15.65
C PRO A 96 19.18 -33.67 15.58
N THR A 97 19.84 -32.74 16.28
CA THR A 97 21.32 -32.65 16.39
C THR A 97 21.89 -33.36 17.59
N ILE A 98 21.08 -33.70 18.60
CA ILE A 98 21.60 -34.21 19.86
C ILE A 98 21.88 -35.71 19.72
N VAL A 99 22.93 -36.03 18.97
CA VAL A 99 23.78 -37.15 19.31
C VAL A 99 25.16 -36.55 19.54
N ASN A 100 25.50 -36.39 20.82
CA ASN A 100 26.85 -36.06 21.26
C ASN A 100 27.76 -37.19 20.81
N ASP A 101 28.46 -37.01 19.71
CA ASP A 101 29.53 -37.92 19.30
C ASP A 101 30.57 -37.16 18.48
N ASN A 102 31.81 -37.64 18.55
CA ASN A 102 33.01 -37.13 17.85
C ASN A 102 32.89 -37.15 16.30
N ARG A 103 31.69 -37.31 15.75
CA ARG A 103 31.39 -37.39 14.31
C ARG A 103 31.90 -36.19 13.52
N SER A 104 31.86 -34.98 14.08
CA SER A 104 32.43 -33.81 13.40
C SER A 104 33.94 -33.92 13.24
N GLU A 105 34.64 -34.38 14.27
CA GLU A 105 36.08 -34.61 14.26
C GLU A 105 36.44 -35.74 13.29
N LEU A 106 35.66 -36.82 13.29
CA LEU A 106 35.79 -37.92 12.34
C LEU A 106 35.57 -37.45 10.89
N LEU A 107 34.59 -36.59 10.61
CA LEU A 107 34.36 -36.05 9.26
C LEU A 107 35.52 -35.18 8.78
N GLU A 108 36.10 -34.35 9.66
CA GLU A 108 37.30 -33.58 9.35
C GLU A 108 38.51 -34.49 9.11
N LEU A 109 38.70 -35.50 9.97
CA LEU A 109 39.75 -36.50 9.83
C LEU A 109 39.62 -37.27 8.52
N ARG A 110 38.41 -37.74 8.17
CA ARG A 110 38.12 -38.40 6.90
C ARG A 110 38.44 -37.51 5.71
N SER A 111 38.12 -36.22 5.77
CA SER A 111 38.46 -35.26 4.70
C SER A 111 39.97 -35.12 4.52
N LYS A 112 40.72 -34.99 5.62
CA LYS A 112 42.19 -34.96 5.62
C LYS A 112 42.78 -36.26 5.05
N LEU A 113 42.29 -37.41 5.49
CA LEU A 113 42.72 -38.73 5.02
C LEU A 113 42.36 -38.95 3.54
N LYS A 114 41.17 -38.55 3.09
CA LYS A 114 40.75 -38.60 1.69
C LYS A 114 41.72 -37.85 0.79
N ASN A 115 42.15 -36.66 1.21
CA ASN A 115 43.15 -35.88 0.47
C ASN A 115 44.51 -36.57 0.43
N LYS A 116 44.93 -37.22 1.54
CA LYS A 116 46.17 -38.01 1.56
C LYS A 116 46.10 -39.21 0.61
N VAL A 117 45.00 -39.97 0.60
CA VAL A 117 44.78 -41.09 -0.34
C VAL A 117 44.74 -40.59 -1.79
N LYS A 118 44.05 -39.48 -2.07
CA LYS A 118 44.02 -38.86 -3.40
C LYS A 118 45.42 -38.45 -3.86
N ASN A 119 46.23 -37.89 -2.96
CA ASN A 119 47.61 -37.51 -3.27
C ASN A 119 48.53 -38.72 -3.42
N ALA A 120 48.26 -39.85 -2.73
CA ALA A 120 48.98 -41.11 -2.93
C ALA A 120 48.69 -41.67 -4.33
N SER A 121 47.41 -41.71 -4.73
CA SER A 121 46.96 -42.15 -6.06
C SER A 121 47.58 -41.33 -7.20
N LYS A 122 47.64 -39.99 -7.06
CA LYS A 122 48.26 -39.11 -8.06
C LYS A 122 49.76 -39.35 -8.31
N LYS A 123 50.44 -40.05 -7.40
CA LYS A 123 51.88 -40.36 -7.51
C LYS A 123 52.13 -41.70 -8.20
N GLU A 124 51.09 -42.46 -8.51
CA GLU A 124 51.19 -43.67 -9.31
C GLU A 124 51.02 -43.36 -10.80
N THR A 125 51.60 -44.21 -11.63
CA THR A 125 51.49 -44.16 -13.09
C THR A 125 50.74 -45.35 -13.66
N ASP A 126 50.61 -46.45 -12.90
CA ASP A 126 49.88 -47.64 -13.32
C ASP A 126 48.37 -47.42 -13.18
N GLU A 127 47.64 -47.62 -14.29
CA GLU A 127 46.21 -47.37 -14.38
C GLU A 127 45.40 -48.27 -13.44
N SER A 128 45.83 -49.52 -13.26
CA SER A 128 45.14 -50.49 -12.41
C SER A 128 45.24 -50.12 -10.93
N SER A 129 46.43 -49.70 -10.47
CA SER A 129 46.65 -49.19 -9.11
C SER A 129 45.84 -47.90 -8.86
N ILE A 130 45.71 -47.02 -9.86
CA ILE A 130 44.90 -45.80 -9.77
C ILE A 130 43.42 -46.17 -9.60
N ILE A 131 42.93 -47.16 -10.36
CA ILE A 131 41.55 -47.67 -10.22
C ILE A 131 41.32 -48.25 -8.82
N ALA A 132 42.26 -49.03 -8.27
CA ALA A 132 42.17 -49.55 -6.90
C ALA A 132 42.04 -48.42 -5.86
N PHE A 133 42.84 -47.35 -5.99
CA PHE A 133 42.68 -46.15 -5.16
C PHE A 133 41.34 -45.44 -5.37
N GLN A 134 40.81 -45.39 -6.59
CA GLN A 134 39.51 -44.80 -6.86
C GLN A 134 38.37 -45.60 -6.21
N ASN A 135 38.44 -46.93 -6.22
CA ASN A 135 37.48 -47.80 -5.55
C ASN A 135 37.45 -47.52 -4.04
N ILE A 136 38.63 -47.39 -3.42
CA ILE A 136 38.77 -46.98 -2.02
C ILE A 136 38.13 -45.60 -1.80
N LEU A 137 38.45 -44.60 -2.62
CA LEU A 137 37.93 -43.22 -2.48
C LEU A 137 36.42 -43.10 -2.69
N ASN A 138 35.84 -44.01 -3.48
CA ASN A 138 34.43 -44.04 -3.86
C ASN A 138 33.60 -45.05 -3.04
N ALA A 139 34.17 -45.64 -1.99
CA ALA A 139 33.48 -46.50 -1.04
C ALA A 139 32.15 -45.89 -0.55
N LYS A 140 31.09 -46.71 -0.53
CA LYS A 140 29.74 -46.35 -0.06
C LYS A 140 29.28 -47.36 0.98
N GLY A 141 28.71 -46.86 2.07
CA GLY A 141 28.26 -47.70 3.18
C GLY A 141 29.43 -48.33 3.95
N VAL A 142 29.14 -49.30 4.81
CA VAL A 142 30.20 -50.06 5.49
C VAL A 142 30.84 -50.99 4.46
N VAL A 143 32.15 -50.88 4.29
CA VAL A 143 32.93 -51.65 3.32
C VAL A 143 33.86 -52.63 4.01
N ASP A 144 34.23 -53.69 3.30
CA ASP A 144 35.28 -54.60 3.74
C ASP A 144 36.65 -53.94 3.52
N THR A 145 37.27 -53.51 4.61
CA THR A 145 38.58 -52.85 4.58
C THR A 145 39.67 -53.79 4.07
N GLU A 146 39.66 -55.06 4.45
CA GLU A 146 40.74 -55.99 4.12
C GLU A 146 40.69 -56.37 2.63
N GLN A 147 39.50 -56.56 2.07
CA GLN A 147 39.36 -56.82 0.63
C GLN A 147 39.90 -55.65 -0.21
N LEU A 148 39.49 -54.42 0.08
CA LEU A 148 39.92 -53.24 -0.67
C LEU A 148 41.42 -52.95 -0.53
N LEU A 149 42.02 -53.30 0.62
CA LEU A 149 43.46 -53.20 0.82
C LEU A 149 44.20 -54.32 0.10
N SER A 150 43.67 -55.55 0.08
CA SER A 150 44.24 -56.67 -0.66
C SER A 150 44.26 -56.40 -2.16
N ASP A 151 43.18 -55.84 -2.71
CA ASP A 151 43.11 -55.43 -4.12
C ASP A 151 44.22 -54.42 -4.46
N LEU A 152 44.50 -53.46 -3.55
CA LEU A 152 45.57 -52.49 -3.74
C LEU A 152 46.98 -53.11 -3.54
N ASP A 153 47.10 -54.10 -2.65
CA ASP A 153 48.36 -54.80 -2.35
C ASP A 153 48.81 -55.73 -3.49
N GLN A 154 47.95 -56.02 -4.48
CA GLN A 154 48.36 -56.77 -5.67
C GLN A 154 49.30 -56.00 -6.60
N PHE A 155 49.42 -54.67 -6.43
CA PHE A 155 50.20 -53.81 -7.31
C PHE A 155 51.55 -53.41 -6.73
N GLU A 156 52.56 -53.30 -7.58
CA GLU A 156 53.88 -52.77 -7.23
C GLU A 156 53.84 -51.23 -7.23
N ILE A 157 53.68 -50.65 -6.03
CA ILE A 157 53.53 -49.21 -5.83
C ILE A 157 54.65 -48.61 -4.97
N GLN A 158 55.04 -47.36 -5.25
CA GLN A 158 56.11 -46.71 -4.49
C GLN A 158 55.71 -46.46 -3.04
N ARG A 159 56.58 -46.80 -2.08
CA ARG A 159 56.30 -46.66 -0.63
C ARG A 159 55.01 -47.37 -0.23
N LYS A 160 54.78 -48.57 -0.78
CA LYS A 160 53.60 -49.43 -0.60
C LYS A 160 53.05 -49.45 0.81
N ALA A 161 53.89 -49.75 1.80
CA ALA A 161 53.48 -49.79 3.21
C ALA A 161 52.83 -48.48 3.71
N GLN A 162 53.38 -47.31 3.32
CA GLN A 162 52.81 -46.01 3.73
C GLN A 162 51.47 -45.75 3.06
N LYS A 163 51.31 -46.16 1.80
CA LYS A 163 50.08 -45.96 1.02
C LYS A 163 48.97 -46.89 1.51
N LEU A 164 49.28 -48.15 1.80
CA LEU A 164 48.36 -49.10 2.43
C LEU A 164 47.92 -48.64 3.82
N ASP A 165 48.85 -48.15 4.67
CA ASP A 165 48.50 -47.59 5.98
C ASP A 165 47.58 -46.36 5.86
N THR A 166 47.86 -45.48 4.88
CA THR A 166 47.01 -44.31 4.62
C THR A 166 45.61 -44.70 4.15
N ALA A 167 45.52 -45.69 3.26
CA ALA A 167 44.25 -46.24 2.78
C ALA A 167 43.47 -46.94 3.91
N ARG A 168 44.15 -47.72 4.75
CA ARG A 168 43.60 -48.41 5.93
C ARG A 168 42.96 -47.41 6.88
N LYS A 169 43.72 -46.39 7.31
CA LYS A 169 43.21 -45.32 8.19
C LYS A 169 42.00 -44.59 7.59
N PHE A 170 41.99 -44.36 6.29
CA PHE A 170 40.85 -43.77 5.61
C PHE A 170 39.61 -44.68 5.64
N LEU A 171 39.77 -45.97 5.34
CA LEU A 171 38.68 -46.96 5.32
C LEU A 171 38.13 -47.23 6.72
N GLU A 172 39.00 -47.34 7.73
CA GLU A 172 38.60 -47.47 9.14
C GLU A 172 37.80 -46.26 9.59
N CYS A 173 38.29 -45.05 9.33
CA CYS A 173 37.56 -43.81 9.63
C CYS A 173 36.24 -43.72 8.85
N HIS A 174 36.21 -44.16 7.59
CA HIS A 174 34.98 -44.24 6.80
C HIS A 174 33.96 -45.19 7.43
N ASN A 175 34.38 -46.41 7.79
CA ASN A 175 33.53 -47.41 8.42
C ASN A 175 33.05 -46.97 9.79
N GLU A 176 33.88 -46.30 10.59
CA GLU A 176 33.50 -45.73 11.88
C GLU A 176 32.39 -44.67 11.72
N ILE A 177 32.51 -43.80 10.71
CA ILE A 177 31.46 -42.81 10.38
C ILE A 177 30.17 -43.48 9.88
N GLU A 178 30.27 -44.58 9.12
CA GLU A 178 29.10 -45.29 8.57
C GLU A 178 28.40 -46.16 9.62
N ARG A 179 29.15 -46.72 10.58
CA ARG A 179 28.65 -47.51 11.73
C ARG A 179 28.15 -46.63 12.88
N GLY A 180 28.76 -45.46 13.09
CA GLY A 180 28.39 -44.53 14.14
C GLY A 180 26.98 -43.94 13.93
N PRO A 181 26.40 -43.34 14.98
CA PRO A 181 25.06 -42.79 14.91
C PRO A 181 24.95 -41.77 13.77
N LYS A 182 23.96 -41.98 12.92
CA LYS A 182 23.60 -41.05 11.86
C LYS A 182 22.73 -39.97 12.51
N ALA A 183 23.05 -38.71 12.28
CA ALA A 183 22.16 -37.63 12.67
C ALA A 183 20.77 -37.92 12.08
N LEU A 184 19.73 -37.82 12.92
CA LEU A 184 18.34 -38.09 12.53
C LEU A 184 17.91 -37.23 11.34
N ILE A 185 18.59 -36.09 11.13
CA ILE A 185 18.48 -35.23 9.96
C ILE A 185 19.85 -34.76 9.46
N ARG A 186 19.92 -34.36 8.18
CA ARG A 186 21.08 -33.61 7.68
C ARG A 186 21.08 -32.19 8.27
N LYS A 187 22.25 -31.60 8.53
CA LYS A 187 22.36 -30.22 9.05
C LYS A 187 21.58 -29.19 8.21
N ASN A 188 21.56 -29.36 6.89
CA ASN A 188 20.86 -28.50 5.94
C ASN A 188 19.39 -28.90 5.70
N GLN A 189 18.88 -29.92 6.37
CA GLN A 189 17.49 -30.33 6.27
C GLN A 189 16.59 -29.33 7.00
N ALA A 190 15.45 -28.99 6.39
CA ALA A 190 14.48 -28.12 7.02
C ALA A 190 13.82 -28.85 8.20
N VAL A 191 13.71 -28.17 9.34
CA VAL A 191 13.07 -28.66 10.58
C VAL A 191 11.74 -27.97 10.87
N ILE A 192 11.66 -26.68 10.55
CA ILE A 192 10.46 -25.86 10.68
C ILE A 192 10.24 -25.12 9.36
N GLN A 193 8.99 -25.05 8.89
CA GLN A 193 8.61 -24.17 7.79
C GLN A 193 7.71 -23.06 8.34
N GLU A 194 8.06 -21.83 8.01
CA GLU A 194 7.14 -20.69 8.13
C GLU A 194 6.51 -20.43 6.76
N ALA A 195 5.24 -20.08 6.75
CA ALA A 195 4.61 -19.48 5.58
C ALA A 195 3.76 -18.28 5.98
N PHE A 196 3.57 -17.36 5.05
CA PHE A 196 2.64 -16.26 5.24
C PHE A 196 1.99 -15.89 3.91
N PHE A 197 0.83 -15.26 4.00
CA PHE A 197 0.25 -14.59 2.85
C PHE A 197 -0.24 -13.20 3.21
N LYS A 198 -0.29 -12.31 2.21
CA LYS A 198 -0.92 -11.00 2.36
C LYS A 198 -1.47 -10.46 1.06
N PHE A 199 -2.53 -9.68 1.16
CA PHE A 199 -2.93 -8.77 0.10
C PHE A 199 -2.13 -7.47 0.28
N PRO A 200 -1.45 -6.96 -0.75
CA PRO A 200 -0.82 -5.64 -0.65
C PRO A 200 -1.84 -4.56 -0.32
N SER A 201 -1.57 -3.68 0.66
CA SER A 201 -2.54 -2.70 1.16
C SER A 201 -3.13 -1.80 0.07
N LYS A 202 -2.32 -1.43 -0.94
CA LYS A 202 -2.75 -0.68 -2.13
C LYS A 202 -3.84 -1.34 -2.98
N ASN A 203 -4.09 -2.64 -2.79
CA ASN A 203 -5.14 -3.35 -3.51
C ASN A 203 -6.51 -3.18 -2.83
N GLU A 204 -6.53 -2.65 -1.59
CA GLU A 204 -7.73 -2.30 -0.82
C GLU A 204 -8.74 -3.45 -0.83
N VAL A 205 -8.25 -4.65 -0.51
CA VAL A 205 -9.10 -5.84 -0.37
C VAL A 205 -9.82 -5.73 0.96
N SER A 206 -11.15 -5.64 0.92
CA SER A 206 -12.03 -5.55 2.09
C SER A 206 -13.01 -6.73 2.15
N GLY A 207 -13.81 -6.81 3.21
CA GLY A 207 -14.82 -7.87 3.39
C GLY A 207 -14.23 -9.22 3.79
N ILE A 208 -13.02 -9.23 4.34
CA ILE A 208 -12.34 -10.43 4.84
C ILE A 208 -12.00 -10.18 6.31
N SER A 209 -12.39 -11.07 7.21
CA SER A 209 -12.03 -10.98 8.63
C SER A 209 -10.61 -11.48 8.92
N ALA A 210 -10.06 -11.11 10.07
CA ALA A 210 -8.78 -11.61 10.55
C ALA A 210 -8.81 -13.15 10.74
N GLU A 211 -9.87 -13.67 11.34
CA GLU A 211 -10.11 -15.11 11.51
C GLU A 211 -10.26 -15.81 10.15
N GLY A 212 -10.91 -15.16 9.17
CA GLY A 212 -11.00 -15.68 7.81
C GLY A 212 -9.63 -15.87 7.16
N ARG A 213 -8.69 -14.95 7.42
CA ARG A 213 -7.30 -15.08 6.95
C ARG A 213 -6.57 -16.23 7.66
N ILE A 214 -6.71 -16.36 8.97
CA ILE A 214 -6.15 -17.48 9.76
C ILE A 214 -6.69 -18.81 9.24
N ASN A 215 -8.01 -18.94 9.12
CA ASN A 215 -8.67 -20.15 8.67
C ASN A 215 -8.25 -20.52 7.23
N LEU A 216 -8.07 -19.54 6.33
CA LEU A 216 -7.60 -19.83 4.97
C LEU A 216 -6.26 -20.58 4.97
N ILE A 217 -5.25 -20.06 5.67
CA ILE A 217 -3.91 -20.69 5.66
C ILE A 217 -3.90 -21.99 6.46
N LYS A 218 -4.62 -22.02 7.60
CA LYS A 218 -4.83 -23.21 8.41
C LYS A 218 -5.41 -24.35 7.58
N ASP A 219 -6.57 -24.12 6.97
CA ASP A 219 -7.32 -25.16 6.26
C ASP A 219 -6.58 -25.62 5.01
N PHE A 220 -5.84 -24.73 4.33
CA PHE A 220 -4.97 -25.12 3.23
C PHE A 220 -3.90 -26.12 3.70
N TYR A 221 -3.18 -25.81 4.78
CA TYR A 221 -2.15 -26.71 5.30
C TYR A 221 -2.73 -28.01 5.85
N GLN A 222 -3.86 -27.96 6.56
CA GLN A 222 -4.52 -29.17 7.07
C GLN A 222 -5.03 -30.08 5.94
N GLN A 223 -5.51 -29.52 4.82
CA GLN A 223 -5.99 -30.33 3.69
C GLN A 223 -4.84 -30.85 2.81
N VAL A 224 -3.83 -30.03 2.53
CA VAL A 224 -2.76 -30.39 1.60
C VAL A 224 -1.66 -31.19 2.30
N PHE A 225 -1.37 -30.86 3.56
CA PHE A 225 -0.27 -31.40 4.38
C PHE A 225 -0.75 -31.90 5.78
N PRO A 226 -1.76 -32.79 5.85
CA PRO A 226 -2.40 -33.19 7.12
C PRO A 226 -1.44 -33.85 8.13
N ASP A 227 -0.39 -34.50 7.62
CA ASP A 227 0.56 -35.25 8.44
C ASP A 227 1.65 -34.34 9.05
N TYR A 228 1.60 -33.02 8.84
CA TYR A 228 2.59 -32.07 9.32
C TYR A 228 1.96 -31.14 10.35
N PRO A 229 2.26 -31.32 11.66
CA PRO A 229 1.66 -30.52 12.72
C PRO A 229 1.87 -29.02 12.53
N ILE A 230 0.80 -28.26 12.71
CA ILE A 230 0.86 -26.80 12.81
C ILE A 230 1.18 -26.47 14.27
N HIS A 231 2.26 -25.72 14.50
CA HIS A 231 2.64 -25.26 15.85
C HIS A 231 1.72 -24.15 16.32
N PHE A 232 1.59 -23.11 15.50
CA PHE A 232 0.65 -22.01 15.73
C PHE A 232 0.48 -21.20 14.44
N ILE A 233 -0.53 -20.34 14.43
CA ILE A 233 -0.70 -19.28 13.44
C ILE A 233 -0.82 -17.96 14.19
N VAL A 234 -0.13 -16.92 13.76
CA VAL A 234 -0.32 -15.57 14.30
C VAL A 234 -0.72 -14.63 13.18
N LEU A 235 -1.68 -13.76 13.44
CA LEU A 235 -2.07 -12.68 12.54
C LEU A 235 -1.54 -11.36 13.09
N HIS A 236 -0.88 -10.59 12.22
CA HIS A 236 -0.40 -9.25 12.53
C HIS A 236 -1.37 -8.22 11.95
N GLY A 237 -2.10 -7.53 12.83
CA GLY A 237 -3.02 -6.43 12.50
C GLY A 237 -2.48 -5.05 12.87
N ASP A 238 -1.29 -5.00 13.46
CA ASP A 238 -0.63 -3.81 14.01
C ASP A 238 0.44 -3.19 13.08
N GLU A 239 0.47 -3.61 11.81
CA GLU A 239 1.41 -3.11 10.80
C GLU A 239 0.73 -2.16 9.78
N ASP A 240 -0.43 -1.57 10.12
CA ASP A 240 -1.11 -0.55 9.30
C ASP A 240 -1.00 0.85 9.92
N VAL A 241 -0.72 1.85 9.09
CA VAL A 241 -0.69 3.25 9.52
C VAL A 241 -2.11 3.82 9.68
N ASN A 242 -3.10 3.28 8.96
CA ASN A 242 -4.44 3.88 8.85
C ASN A 242 -5.57 3.11 9.54
N LEU A 243 -5.28 2.02 10.29
CA LEU A 243 -6.31 1.15 10.90
C LEU A 243 -7.35 0.63 9.89
N LYS A 244 -6.96 0.50 8.62
CA LYS A 244 -7.86 0.03 7.56
C LYS A 244 -7.47 -1.40 7.21
N ASP A 245 -7.65 -2.41 8.07
CA ASP A 245 -7.57 -3.89 7.91
C ASP A 245 -6.88 -4.56 6.67
N HIS A 246 -6.00 -3.84 5.97
CA HIS A 246 -5.54 -4.12 4.61
C HIS A 246 -4.08 -4.57 4.64
N SER A 247 -3.36 -4.32 5.74
CA SER A 247 -2.05 -4.91 6.02
C SER A 247 -2.10 -6.25 6.74
N ASP A 248 -3.26 -6.67 7.23
CA ASP A 248 -3.43 -7.90 8.00
C ASP A 248 -2.87 -9.11 7.27
N HIS A 249 -2.01 -9.85 7.96
CA HIS A 249 -1.39 -11.03 7.39
C HIS A 249 -1.09 -12.11 8.44
N PRO A 250 -1.47 -13.36 8.17
CA PRO A 250 -1.12 -14.47 9.04
C PRO A 250 0.21 -15.10 8.67
N HIS A 251 0.96 -15.48 9.69
CA HIS A 251 2.13 -16.36 9.65
C HIS A 251 1.77 -17.70 10.27
N ILE A 252 2.00 -18.79 9.54
CA ILE A 252 1.87 -20.17 10.02
C ILE A 252 3.27 -20.76 10.24
N PHE A 253 3.46 -21.44 11.37
CA PHE A 253 4.65 -22.23 11.65
C PHE A 253 4.26 -23.71 11.71
N ILE A 254 4.86 -24.53 10.86
CA ILE A 254 4.61 -25.98 10.83
C ILE A 254 5.91 -26.75 11.08
N SER A 255 5.76 -27.92 11.70
CA SER A 255 6.82 -28.91 11.71
C SER A 255 7.03 -29.47 10.30
N THR A 256 8.27 -29.64 9.88
CA THR A 256 8.56 -30.43 8.67
C THR A 256 8.67 -31.93 8.98
N LYS A 257 8.54 -32.32 10.26
CA LYS A 257 8.46 -33.70 10.73
C LYS A 257 7.05 -34.24 10.51
N ASN A 258 6.96 -35.29 9.72
CA ASN A 258 5.72 -36.02 9.50
C ASN A 258 5.34 -36.78 10.78
N SER A 259 4.12 -36.57 11.27
CA SER A 259 3.62 -37.15 12.52
C SER A 259 3.44 -38.67 12.45
N LYS A 260 3.26 -39.24 11.25
CA LYS A 260 3.10 -40.69 11.03
C LYS A 260 4.43 -41.40 10.87
N THR A 261 5.38 -40.80 10.16
CA THR A 261 6.67 -41.46 9.85
C THR A 261 7.80 -41.03 10.79
N GLY A 262 7.64 -39.92 11.51
CA GLY A 262 8.69 -39.31 12.30
C GLY A 262 9.81 -38.67 11.49
N ARG A 263 9.72 -38.65 10.15
CA ARG A 263 10.78 -38.14 9.25
C ARG A 263 10.54 -36.69 8.86
N TYR A 264 11.63 -35.96 8.64
CA TYR A 264 11.60 -34.56 8.20
C TYR A 264 11.47 -34.45 6.67
N ASP A 265 10.34 -34.91 6.13
CA ASP A 265 10.13 -35.17 4.68
C ASP A 265 9.11 -34.24 4.00
N LEU A 266 8.77 -33.09 4.62
CA LEU A 266 7.80 -32.13 4.05
C LEU A 266 8.08 -31.77 2.57
N ARG A 267 9.34 -31.60 2.19
CA ARG A 267 9.71 -31.25 0.82
C ARG A 267 9.33 -32.33 -0.19
N GLU A 268 9.54 -33.60 0.16
CA GLU A 268 9.15 -34.74 -0.68
C GLU A 268 7.63 -34.77 -0.85
N THR A 269 6.89 -34.52 0.24
CA THR A 269 5.43 -34.44 0.18
C THR A 269 4.95 -33.25 -0.64
N GLN A 270 5.61 -32.09 -0.56
CA GLN A 270 5.33 -30.92 -1.41
C GLN A 270 5.49 -31.26 -2.89
N ILE A 271 6.58 -31.94 -3.28
CA ILE A 271 6.80 -32.40 -4.66
C ILE A 271 5.66 -33.32 -5.09
N LYS A 272 5.32 -34.33 -4.29
CA LYS A 272 4.22 -35.27 -4.59
C LYS A 272 2.87 -34.57 -4.77
N LYS A 273 2.53 -33.63 -3.88
CA LYS A 273 1.27 -32.87 -3.93
C LYS A 273 1.22 -31.94 -5.14
N VAL A 274 2.32 -31.23 -5.44
CA VAL A 274 2.43 -30.38 -6.62
C VAL A 274 2.32 -31.20 -7.90
N ASN A 275 3.06 -32.31 -8.01
CA ASN A 275 2.98 -33.17 -9.20
C ASN A 275 1.57 -33.76 -9.39
N SER A 276 0.89 -34.15 -8.30
CA SER A 276 -0.51 -34.57 -8.35
C SER A 276 -1.43 -33.45 -8.84
N TYR A 277 -1.20 -32.22 -8.41
CA TYR A 277 -1.94 -31.04 -8.86
C TYR A 277 -1.71 -30.76 -10.35
N LEU A 278 -0.46 -30.80 -10.80
CA LEU A 278 -0.09 -30.59 -12.21
C LEU A 278 -0.74 -31.63 -13.14
N LYS A 279 -0.67 -32.92 -12.78
CA LYS A 279 -1.33 -33.99 -13.54
C LYS A 279 -2.83 -33.74 -13.73
N LYS A 280 -3.51 -33.22 -12.68
CA LYS A 280 -4.95 -33.01 -12.69
C LYS A 280 -5.38 -31.71 -13.39
N HIS A 281 -4.63 -30.62 -13.19
CA HIS A 281 -5.06 -29.27 -13.57
C HIS A 281 -4.24 -28.63 -14.69
N ARG A 282 -3.09 -29.20 -15.05
CA ARG A 282 -2.20 -28.73 -16.13
C ARG A 282 -1.55 -29.92 -16.87
N PRO A 283 -2.36 -30.80 -17.49
CA PRO A 283 -1.83 -31.95 -18.23
C PRO A 283 -0.83 -31.49 -19.31
N GLY A 284 0.28 -32.23 -19.45
CA GLY A 284 1.37 -31.90 -20.37
C GLY A 284 2.47 -31.01 -19.77
N THR A 285 2.34 -30.54 -18.52
CA THR A 285 3.42 -29.84 -17.82
C THR A 285 4.46 -30.85 -17.31
N GLU A 286 5.75 -30.56 -17.48
CA GLU A 286 6.83 -31.35 -16.88
C GLU A 286 6.70 -31.40 -15.35
N LEU A 287 6.88 -32.60 -14.80
CA LEU A 287 6.78 -32.84 -13.37
C LEU A 287 8.10 -32.47 -12.68
N ILE A 288 8.00 -32.03 -11.43
CA ILE A 288 9.17 -31.75 -10.60
C ILE A 288 9.84 -33.09 -10.24
N GLY A 289 11.14 -33.21 -10.48
CA GLY A 289 11.94 -34.38 -10.09
C GLY A 289 11.99 -34.60 -8.58
N GLU A 290 12.38 -35.80 -8.16
CA GLU A 290 12.50 -36.15 -6.72
C GLU A 290 13.62 -35.36 -6.03
N THR A 291 14.70 -35.07 -6.77
CA THR A 291 15.82 -34.24 -6.34
C THR A 291 15.88 -32.98 -7.21
N PRO A 292 14.98 -32.01 -7.00
CA PRO A 292 14.83 -30.89 -7.91
C PRO A 292 16.06 -29.99 -7.87
N ASP A 293 16.51 -29.58 -9.05
CA ASP A 293 17.56 -28.57 -9.18
C ASP A 293 17.09 -27.18 -8.71
N PHE A 294 17.92 -26.15 -8.92
CA PHE A 294 17.56 -24.79 -8.53
C PHE A 294 16.32 -24.26 -9.27
N LEU A 295 16.20 -24.53 -10.57
CA LEU A 295 15.09 -24.05 -11.40
C LEU A 295 13.79 -24.79 -11.06
N GLU A 296 13.86 -26.11 -10.95
CA GLU A 296 12.76 -26.95 -10.50
C GLU A 296 12.32 -26.57 -9.08
N SER A 297 13.24 -26.20 -8.20
CA SER A 297 12.90 -25.68 -6.87
C SER A 297 12.10 -24.39 -6.94
N GLN A 298 12.45 -23.47 -7.85
CA GLN A 298 11.67 -22.24 -8.05
C GLN A 298 10.28 -22.56 -8.62
N LEU A 299 10.19 -23.49 -9.56
CA LEU A 299 8.92 -23.95 -10.12
C LEU A 299 8.04 -24.61 -9.07
N LEU A 300 8.60 -25.47 -8.21
CA LEU A 300 7.90 -26.11 -7.09
C LEU A 300 7.17 -25.08 -6.22
N PHE A 301 7.88 -24.03 -5.79
CA PHE A 301 7.26 -22.96 -4.99
C PHE A 301 6.26 -22.13 -5.82
N GLY A 302 6.53 -21.93 -7.11
CA GLY A 302 5.60 -21.29 -8.04
C GLY A 302 4.27 -22.03 -8.16
N TYR A 303 4.31 -23.36 -8.26
CA TYR A 303 3.12 -24.21 -8.34
C TYR A 303 2.42 -24.35 -6.99
N LEU A 304 3.15 -24.41 -5.88
CA LEU A 304 2.54 -24.36 -4.55
C LEU A 304 1.78 -23.04 -4.34
N GLN A 305 2.32 -21.92 -4.85
CA GLN A 305 1.62 -20.66 -4.88
C GLN A 305 0.38 -20.68 -5.79
N ASP A 306 0.43 -21.36 -6.95
CA ASP A 306 -0.76 -21.54 -7.79
C ASP A 306 -1.87 -22.31 -7.05
N MET A 307 -1.51 -23.39 -6.36
CA MET A 307 -2.43 -24.16 -5.53
C MET A 307 -3.06 -23.28 -4.44
N PHE A 308 -2.25 -22.47 -3.75
CA PHE A 308 -2.75 -21.56 -2.73
C PHE A 308 -3.70 -20.48 -3.31
N TYR A 309 -3.37 -19.89 -4.46
CA TYR A 309 -4.25 -18.89 -5.10
C TYR A 309 -5.59 -19.49 -5.52
N ALA A 310 -5.57 -20.69 -6.10
CA ALA A 310 -6.80 -21.41 -6.42
C ALA A 310 -7.63 -21.68 -5.16
N TYR A 311 -6.98 -22.11 -4.08
CA TYR A 311 -7.63 -22.33 -2.79
C TYR A 311 -8.24 -21.04 -2.20
N THR A 312 -7.50 -19.93 -2.22
CA THR A 312 -7.96 -18.59 -1.80
C THR A 312 -9.18 -18.14 -2.57
N ASN A 313 -9.17 -18.28 -3.91
CA ASN A 313 -10.30 -17.90 -4.75
C ASN A 313 -11.57 -18.71 -4.46
N ASN A 314 -11.40 -20.00 -4.17
CA ASN A 314 -12.52 -20.92 -3.93
C ASN A 314 -13.07 -20.88 -2.50
N ARG A 315 -12.29 -20.37 -1.54
CA ARG A 315 -12.66 -20.34 -0.12
C ARG A 315 -12.86 -18.93 0.40
N LEU A 316 -11.80 -18.11 0.42
CA LEU A 316 -11.82 -16.79 1.05
C LEU A 316 -12.47 -15.72 0.17
N LEU A 317 -12.24 -15.78 -1.15
CA LEU A 317 -12.73 -14.77 -2.09
C LEU A 317 -13.96 -15.22 -2.89
N LYS A 318 -14.56 -16.36 -2.52
CA LYS A 318 -15.68 -16.95 -3.27
C LYS A 318 -16.86 -15.99 -3.33
N ASP A 319 -17.22 -15.41 -2.19
CA ASP A 319 -18.39 -14.54 -2.03
C ASP A 319 -18.01 -13.05 -1.96
N THR A 320 -16.77 -12.71 -2.33
CA THR A 320 -16.28 -11.33 -2.40
C THR A 320 -16.19 -10.86 -3.86
N PRO A 321 -16.15 -9.53 -4.11
CA PRO A 321 -15.98 -9.00 -5.47
C PRO A 321 -14.55 -9.18 -5.99
N TYR A 322 -13.65 -9.86 -5.27
CA TYR A 322 -12.24 -9.96 -5.63
C TYR A 322 -11.88 -11.32 -6.23
N GLN A 323 -10.89 -11.34 -7.12
CA GLN A 323 -10.26 -12.56 -7.61
C GLN A 323 -8.74 -12.41 -7.55
N ALA A 324 -8.08 -13.29 -6.80
CA ALA A 324 -6.62 -13.34 -6.72
C ALA A 324 -6.02 -13.92 -8.01
N LYS A 325 -5.17 -13.14 -8.69
CA LYS A 325 -4.35 -13.61 -9.83
C LYS A 325 -2.90 -13.17 -9.67
N LYS A 326 -1.99 -13.96 -10.26
CA LYS A 326 -0.58 -13.55 -10.38
C LYS A 326 -0.48 -12.42 -11.40
N HIS A 327 0.42 -11.47 -11.14
CA HIS A 327 0.76 -10.45 -12.12
C HIS A 327 1.40 -11.11 -13.34
N GLU A 328 1.08 -10.58 -14.53
CA GLU A 328 1.76 -10.98 -15.75
C GLU A 328 3.24 -10.63 -15.68
N LYS A 329 4.09 -11.51 -16.23
CA LYS A 329 5.55 -11.34 -16.23
C LYS A 329 5.99 -10.36 -17.34
N THR A 330 5.46 -9.14 -17.32
CA THR A 330 5.93 -8.07 -18.22
C THR A 330 7.32 -7.60 -17.84
N GLN A 331 8.08 -7.05 -18.79
CA GLN A 331 9.44 -6.55 -18.54
C GLN A 331 9.46 -5.46 -17.44
N GLN A 332 8.47 -4.57 -17.44
CA GLN A 332 8.29 -3.56 -16.41
C GLN A 332 8.02 -4.19 -15.03
N HIS A 333 7.16 -5.22 -14.97
CA HIS A 333 6.89 -5.94 -13.73
C HIS A 333 8.15 -6.66 -13.20
N MET A 334 8.92 -7.29 -14.08
CA MET A 334 10.17 -7.95 -13.71
C MET A 334 11.22 -6.97 -13.17
N ASN A 335 11.37 -5.80 -13.79
CA ASN A 335 12.26 -4.75 -13.29
C ASN A 335 11.82 -4.25 -11.90
N LYS A 336 10.51 -4.05 -11.71
CA LYS A 336 9.94 -3.70 -10.40
C LYS A 336 10.19 -4.79 -9.35
N LEU A 337 10.03 -6.07 -9.71
CA LEU A 337 10.33 -7.19 -8.82
C LEU A 337 11.83 -7.25 -8.47
N ARG A 338 12.74 -6.99 -9.41
CA ARG A 338 14.19 -6.92 -9.13
C ARG A 338 14.50 -5.83 -8.12
N TYR A 339 13.92 -4.64 -8.29
CA TYR A 339 14.05 -3.55 -7.33
C TYR A 339 13.52 -3.93 -5.94
N ILE A 340 12.30 -4.47 -5.87
CA ILE A 340 11.68 -4.92 -4.61
C ILE A 340 12.52 -6.01 -3.94
N ASN A 341 13.07 -6.95 -4.70
CA ASN A 341 13.93 -8.02 -4.18
C ASN A 341 15.28 -7.47 -3.68
N GLY A 342 15.83 -6.44 -4.33
CA GLY A 342 17.00 -5.71 -3.85
C GLY A 342 16.75 -5.04 -2.51
N GLU A 343 15.63 -4.30 -2.40
CA GLU A 343 15.21 -3.65 -1.15
C GLU A 343 14.91 -4.66 -0.04
N ALA A 344 14.26 -5.79 -0.35
CA ALA A 344 13.93 -6.82 0.64
C ALA A 344 15.17 -7.44 1.32
N LYS A 345 16.34 -7.42 0.66
CA LYS A 345 17.61 -7.89 1.24
C LYS A 345 18.20 -6.92 2.26
N LYS A 346 17.81 -5.65 2.24
CA LYS A 346 18.24 -4.65 3.23
C LYS A 346 17.51 -4.86 4.56
N PRO A 347 18.14 -4.50 5.71
CA PRO A 347 17.45 -4.40 7.00
C PRO A 347 16.16 -3.58 6.91
N LYS A 348 15.07 -3.95 7.63
CA LYS A 348 13.74 -3.27 7.55
C LYS A 348 13.87 -1.75 7.74
N SER A 349 14.80 -1.33 8.60
CA SER A 349 15.15 0.07 8.92
C SER A 349 15.89 0.85 7.83
N GLU A 350 16.46 0.16 6.85
CA GLU A 350 17.26 0.71 5.73
C GLU A 350 16.54 0.61 4.38
N ARG A 351 15.39 -0.07 4.34
CA ARG A 351 14.54 -0.13 3.15
C ARG A 351 13.97 1.24 2.86
N VAL A 352 13.96 1.66 1.59
CA VAL A 352 13.39 2.92 1.13
C VAL A 352 11.91 3.01 1.49
N PHE A 353 11.19 1.90 1.30
CA PHE A 353 9.77 1.77 1.65
C PHE A 353 9.63 0.88 2.89
N ASN A 354 9.40 1.50 4.05
CA ASN A 354 9.16 0.84 5.33
C ASN A 354 8.03 1.55 6.09
N LEU A 355 7.57 0.97 7.21
CA LEU A 355 6.44 1.49 7.99
C LEU A 355 6.69 2.92 8.48
N TYR A 356 7.90 3.20 8.95
CA TYR A 356 8.31 4.53 9.40
C TYR A 356 8.30 5.55 8.26
N SER A 357 8.81 5.23 7.07
CA SER A 357 8.78 6.15 5.94
C SER A 357 7.36 6.39 5.44
N LEU A 358 6.50 5.38 5.44
CA LEU A 358 5.08 5.51 5.12
C LEU A 358 4.34 6.39 6.14
N ALA A 359 4.56 6.16 7.43
CA ALA A 359 3.96 6.96 8.50
C ALA A 359 4.40 8.43 8.43
N LYS A 360 5.69 8.67 8.15
CA LYS A 360 6.21 10.03 7.94
C LYS A 360 5.60 10.70 6.71
N GLU A 361 5.47 9.98 5.60
CA GLU A 361 4.85 10.50 4.38
C GLU A 361 3.38 10.87 4.60
N GLN A 362 2.61 10.01 5.28
CA GLN A 362 1.22 10.28 5.61
C GLN A 362 1.05 11.43 6.61
N MET A 363 1.92 11.53 7.62
CA MET A 363 1.93 12.64 8.55
C MET A 363 2.19 13.98 7.82
N ASN A 364 3.15 14.00 6.90
CA ASN A 364 3.42 15.19 6.09
C ASN A 364 2.21 15.56 5.21
N GLN A 365 1.55 14.57 4.62
CA GLN A 365 0.32 14.80 3.84
C GLN A 365 -0.84 15.31 4.71
N SER A 366 -1.01 14.80 5.94
CA SER A 366 -2.05 15.26 6.85
C SER A 366 -1.79 16.68 7.34
N VAL A 367 -0.53 17.02 7.63
CA VAL A 367 -0.14 18.40 7.99
C VAL A 367 -0.43 19.35 6.84
N ALA A 368 -0.01 19.01 5.61
CA ALA A 368 -0.27 19.85 4.44
C ALA A 368 -1.78 20.02 4.17
N LYS A 369 -2.60 18.98 4.38
CA LYS A 369 -4.06 19.09 4.29
C LYS A 369 -4.65 19.97 5.39
N ALA A 370 -4.20 19.82 6.63
CA ALA A 370 -4.66 20.63 7.76
C ALA A 370 -4.30 22.12 7.58
N GLU A 371 -3.10 22.40 7.05
CA GLU A 371 -2.68 23.76 6.69
C GLU A 371 -3.58 24.35 5.60
N LEU A 372 -3.89 23.57 4.55
CA LEU A 372 -4.80 24.00 3.49
C LEU A 372 -6.22 24.27 4.01
N GLU A 373 -6.77 23.40 4.85
CA GLU A 373 -8.10 23.61 5.45
C GLU A 373 -8.12 24.80 6.42
N THR A 374 -7.04 25.00 7.18
CA THR A 374 -6.89 26.19 8.03
C THR A 374 -6.85 27.46 7.20
N GLN A 375 -6.17 27.44 6.05
CA GLN A 375 -6.12 28.58 5.13
C GLN A 375 -7.50 28.88 4.55
N LYS A 376 -8.24 27.86 4.08
CA LYS A 376 -9.63 28.02 3.62
C LYS A 376 -10.54 28.57 4.71
N ALA A 377 -10.39 28.10 5.96
CA ALA A 377 -11.19 28.58 7.08
C ALA A 377 -10.91 30.06 7.40
N LYS A 378 -9.65 30.50 7.32
CA LYS A 378 -9.28 31.92 7.47
C LYS A 378 -9.89 32.78 6.36
N GLU A 379 -9.79 32.35 5.11
CA GLU A 379 -10.38 33.07 3.97
C GLU A 379 -11.91 33.16 4.08
N ALA A 380 -12.58 32.09 4.53
CA ALA A 380 -14.02 32.10 4.80
C ALA A 380 -14.38 33.07 5.93
N GLN A 381 -13.58 33.13 7.00
CA GLN A 381 -13.79 34.06 8.11
C GLN A 381 -13.59 35.52 7.69
N GLU A 382 -12.60 35.81 6.83
CA GLU A 382 -12.39 37.14 6.27
C GLU A 382 -13.56 37.57 5.38
N LYS A 383 -14.04 36.68 4.50
CA LYS A 383 -15.24 36.94 3.68
C LYS A 383 -16.48 37.21 4.54
N ALA A 384 -16.69 36.44 5.62
CA ALA A 384 -17.80 36.66 6.54
C ALA A 384 -17.71 38.03 7.25
N LYS A 385 -16.52 38.44 7.70
CA LYS A 385 -16.30 39.78 8.29
C LYS A 385 -16.55 40.89 7.28
N GLN A 386 -16.18 40.69 6.02
CA GLN A 386 -16.40 41.68 4.98
C GLN A 386 -17.89 41.81 4.65
N ALA A 387 -18.62 40.70 4.55
CA ALA A 387 -20.07 40.70 4.38
C ALA A 387 -20.80 41.42 5.53
N GLN A 388 -20.42 41.17 6.79
CA GLN A 388 -20.98 41.88 7.95
C GLN A 388 -20.71 43.39 7.90
N LYS A 389 -19.53 43.80 7.43
CA LYS A 389 -19.18 45.22 7.28
C LYS A 389 -20.01 45.89 6.19
N GLU A 390 -20.29 45.18 5.10
CA GLU A 390 -21.16 45.65 4.02
C GLU A 390 -22.61 45.75 4.47
N GLU A 391 -23.11 44.75 5.20
CA GLU A 391 -24.45 44.76 5.79
C GLU A 391 -24.63 45.94 6.77
N ARG A 392 -23.65 46.19 7.65
CA ARG A 392 -23.69 47.34 8.55
C ARG A 392 -23.72 48.67 7.81
N ARG A 393 -22.95 48.80 6.73
CA ARG A 393 -22.96 50.00 5.87
C ARG A 393 -24.31 50.18 5.17
N ALA A 394 -24.91 49.10 4.69
CA ALA A 394 -26.24 49.14 4.08
C ALA A 394 -27.30 49.59 5.10
N GLN A 395 -27.25 49.07 6.33
CA GLN A 395 -28.15 49.49 7.41
C GLN A 395 -27.97 50.95 7.80
N GLU A 396 -26.71 51.40 7.95
CA GLU A 396 -26.40 52.81 8.23
C GLU A 396 -26.92 53.74 7.12
N SER A 397 -26.86 53.31 5.85
CA SER A 397 -27.40 54.07 4.71
C SER A 397 -28.93 54.12 4.69
N ALA A 398 -29.60 53.01 5.03
CA ALA A 398 -31.05 52.94 5.13
C ALA A 398 -31.58 53.84 6.24
N ASN A 399 -30.97 53.79 7.43
CA ASN A 399 -31.35 54.63 8.56
C ASN A 399 -31.19 56.13 8.26
N LYS A 400 -30.13 56.51 7.52
CA LYS A 400 -29.95 57.91 7.05
C LYS A 400 -31.03 58.34 6.05
N ALA A 401 -31.45 57.43 5.16
CA ALA A 401 -32.53 57.70 4.23
C ALA A 401 -33.86 57.90 4.98
N GLU A 402 -34.17 57.06 5.98
CA GLU A 402 -35.36 57.21 6.82
C GLU A 402 -35.36 58.53 7.60
N GLN A 403 -34.25 58.90 8.24
CA GLN A 403 -34.14 60.21 8.90
C GLN A 403 -34.29 61.39 7.93
N SER A 404 -33.81 61.26 6.69
CA SER A 404 -34.01 62.30 5.68
C SER A 404 -35.49 62.42 5.29
N VAL A 405 -36.21 61.30 5.24
CA VAL A 405 -37.66 61.28 4.97
C VAL A 405 -38.43 61.89 6.14
N GLU A 406 -38.15 61.50 7.38
CA GLU A 406 -38.77 62.12 8.57
C GLU A 406 -38.52 63.62 8.65
N ASN A 407 -37.27 64.06 8.41
CA ASN A 407 -36.95 65.49 8.37
C ASN A 407 -37.68 66.23 7.25
N SER A 408 -37.93 65.58 6.10
CA SER A 408 -38.71 66.18 5.03
C SER A 408 -40.20 66.30 5.37
N ILE A 409 -40.75 65.31 6.07
CA ILE A 409 -42.13 65.31 6.57
C ILE A 409 -42.30 66.39 7.64
N GLU A 410 -41.37 66.53 8.59
CA GLU A 410 -41.44 67.56 9.63
C GLU A 410 -41.28 68.97 9.06
N ARG A 411 -40.42 69.16 8.04
CA ARG A 411 -40.35 70.44 7.30
C ARG A 411 -41.66 70.76 6.57
N GLN A 412 -42.33 69.75 6.03
CA GLN A 412 -43.64 69.92 5.40
C GLN A 412 -44.70 70.29 6.45
N ARG A 413 -44.70 69.64 7.61
CA ARG A 413 -45.59 69.96 8.74
C ARG A 413 -45.40 71.40 9.24
N LEU A 414 -44.15 71.85 9.38
CA LEU A 414 -43.82 73.23 9.77
C LEU A 414 -44.19 74.26 8.71
N ALA A 415 -44.12 73.89 7.42
CA ALA A 415 -44.62 74.73 6.32
C ALA A 415 -46.16 74.81 6.30
N GLU A 416 -46.85 73.73 6.69
CA GLU A 416 -48.30 73.68 6.85
C GLU A 416 -48.78 74.46 8.10
N GLU A 417 -48.02 74.46 9.20
CA GLU A 417 -48.27 75.32 10.37
C GLU A 417 -48.00 76.80 10.07
N ALA A 418 -46.96 77.11 9.29
CA ALA A 418 -46.66 78.48 8.84
C ALA A 418 -47.71 79.05 7.86
N THR A 419 -48.54 78.20 7.25
CA THR A 419 -49.60 78.60 6.31
C THR A 419 -50.99 78.79 6.97
N ALA A 420 -51.09 78.66 8.30
CA ALA A 420 -52.30 79.02 9.04
C ALA A 420 -52.49 80.55 9.18
N ASP A 421 -51.42 81.34 9.14
CA ASP A 421 -51.46 82.81 9.31
C ASP A 421 -51.54 83.60 7.98
N GLU A 422 -51.46 82.95 6.82
CA GLU A 422 -51.43 83.63 5.51
C GLU A 422 -52.65 83.30 4.61
N TYR A 423 -53.82 83.08 5.22
CA TYR A 423 -55.06 82.79 4.51
C TYR A 423 -55.67 83.99 3.74
N GLU A 424 -55.01 85.16 3.70
CA GLU A 424 -55.58 86.39 3.10
C GLU A 424 -54.93 86.85 1.77
N GLN A 425 -53.91 86.17 1.25
CA GLN A 425 -53.29 86.52 -0.06
C GLN A 425 -53.38 85.42 -1.12
N ALA A 426 -54.39 84.54 -1.02
CA ALA A 426 -54.67 83.46 -1.96
C ALA A 426 -55.37 83.91 -3.28
N ALA A 427 -54.90 84.99 -3.92
CA ALA A 427 -55.45 85.44 -5.21
C ALA A 427 -54.42 85.63 -6.34
N SER A 428 -53.11 85.75 -6.08
CA SER A 428 -52.13 85.97 -7.15
C SER A 428 -51.33 84.71 -7.58
N TYR A 429 -51.27 83.67 -6.73
CA TYR A 429 -50.47 82.47 -7.03
C TYR A 429 -51.19 81.36 -7.81
N ARG A 430 -52.44 81.56 -8.23
CA ARG A 430 -53.15 80.60 -9.10
C ARG A 430 -52.54 80.48 -10.51
N ASN A 431 -51.69 81.43 -10.93
CA ASN A 431 -51.05 81.38 -12.26
C ASN A 431 -49.65 80.74 -12.28
N SER A 432 -48.99 80.50 -11.14
CA SER A 432 -47.69 79.80 -11.10
C SER A 432 -47.81 78.28 -10.91
N SER A 433 -49.02 77.78 -10.65
CA SER A 433 -49.32 76.35 -10.43
C SER A 433 -49.23 75.48 -11.69
N ALA A 434 -49.22 76.06 -12.89
CA ALA A 434 -49.08 75.28 -14.12
C ALA A 434 -47.62 74.93 -14.45
N TYR A 435 -46.66 75.78 -14.02
CA TYR A 435 -45.24 75.56 -14.27
C TYR A 435 -44.63 74.51 -13.32
N TYR A 436 -44.95 74.57 -12.02
CA TYR A 436 -44.41 73.61 -11.04
C TYR A 436 -45.07 72.24 -11.09
N LYS A 437 -46.30 72.11 -11.60
CA LYS A 437 -46.97 70.81 -11.79
C LYS A 437 -46.38 70.04 -12.97
N ASP A 438 -46.00 70.74 -14.04
CA ASP A 438 -45.31 70.13 -15.19
C ASP A 438 -43.85 69.73 -14.86
N VAL A 439 -43.16 70.48 -13.97
CA VAL A 439 -41.81 70.13 -13.49
C VAL A 439 -41.84 68.98 -12.48
N MET A 440 -42.82 68.94 -11.56
CA MET A 440 -42.93 67.86 -10.58
C MET A 440 -43.45 66.54 -11.15
N ASP A 441 -44.34 66.57 -12.15
CA ASP A 441 -44.74 65.34 -12.85
C ASP A 441 -43.59 64.82 -13.74
N LYS A 442 -42.74 65.69 -14.31
CA LYS A 442 -41.52 65.28 -15.02
C LYS A 442 -40.46 64.70 -14.08
N ASP A 443 -40.12 65.36 -12.97
CA ASP A 443 -39.11 64.87 -12.01
C ASP A 443 -39.54 63.56 -11.35
N ARG A 444 -40.84 63.37 -11.06
CA ARG A 444 -41.34 62.12 -10.48
C ARG A 444 -41.33 60.98 -11.50
N ILE A 445 -41.67 61.24 -12.77
CA ILE A 445 -41.53 60.24 -13.84
C ILE A 445 -40.06 59.90 -14.08
N GLU A 446 -39.16 60.88 -14.06
CA GLU A 446 -37.73 60.71 -14.27
C GLU A 446 -37.06 59.93 -13.12
N HIS A 447 -37.42 60.22 -11.86
CA HIS A 447 -36.93 59.48 -10.70
C HIS A 447 -37.43 58.02 -10.66
N THR A 448 -38.68 57.78 -11.07
CA THR A 448 -39.23 56.41 -11.16
C THR A 448 -38.59 55.64 -12.32
N LYS A 449 -38.26 56.32 -13.42
CA LYS A 449 -37.49 55.78 -14.55
C LYS A 449 -36.08 55.39 -14.12
N ILE A 450 -35.34 56.28 -13.47
CA ILE A 450 -33.97 56.02 -12.96
C ILE A 450 -33.93 54.84 -11.98
N LEU A 451 -34.90 54.72 -11.07
CA LEU A 451 -34.98 53.59 -10.14
C LEU A 451 -35.25 52.26 -10.85
N SER A 452 -36.10 52.28 -11.88
CA SER A 452 -36.38 51.09 -12.69
C SER A 452 -35.17 50.67 -13.53
N GLU A 453 -34.42 51.62 -14.07
CA GLU A 453 -33.16 51.40 -14.81
C GLU A 453 -32.06 50.85 -13.90
N LEU A 454 -31.91 51.39 -12.68
CA LEU A 454 -30.96 50.88 -11.68
C LEU A 454 -31.28 49.44 -11.26
N LYS A 455 -32.57 49.12 -11.05
CA LYS A 455 -33.00 47.77 -10.69
C LYS A 455 -32.77 46.78 -11.84
N LEU A 456 -33.05 47.21 -13.07
CA LEU A 456 -32.79 46.43 -14.28
C LEU A 456 -31.29 46.20 -14.50
N PHE A 457 -30.48 47.26 -14.33
CA PHE A 457 -29.02 47.19 -14.40
C PHE A 457 -28.45 46.23 -13.36
N ARG A 458 -28.87 46.33 -12.10
CA ARG A 458 -28.40 45.43 -11.03
C ARG A 458 -28.74 43.98 -11.33
N THR A 459 -29.95 43.70 -11.81
CA THR A 459 -30.38 42.34 -12.18
C THR A 459 -29.54 41.79 -13.33
N ASN A 460 -29.29 42.60 -14.36
CA ASN A 460 -28.46 42.20 -15.49
C ASN A 460 -26.98 42.04 -15.09
N LEU A 461 -26.44 42.89 -14.21
CA LEU A 461 -25.07 42.79 -13.70
C LEU A 461 -24.87 41.50 -12.90
N SER A 462 -25.83 41.14 -12.04
CA SER A 462 -25.82 39.84 -11.35
C SER A 462 -25.82 38.67 -12.33
N GLY A 463 -26.58 38.75 -13.43
CA GLY A 463 -26.56 37.72 -14.48
C GLY A 463 -25.24 37.63 -15.25
N ILE A 464 -24.51 38.76 -15.42
CA ILE A 464 -23.15 38.77 -16.01
C ILE A 464 -22.18 38.07 -15.05
N ILE A 465 -22.19 38.45 -13.77
CA ILE A 465 -21.29 37.90 -12.75
C ILE A 465 -21.53 36.40 -12.60
N GLU A 466 -22.79 35.97 -12.44
CA GLU A 466 -23.15 34.56 -12.30
C GLU A 466 -22.74 33.74 -13.53
N GLY A 467 -22.96 34.27 -14.74
CA GLY A 467 -22.52 33.61 -15.98
C GLY A 467 -21.01 33.45 -16.07
N ILE A 468 -20.24 34.46 -15.66
CA ILE A 468 -18.77 34.39 -15.65
C ILE A 468 -18.28 33.43 -14.56
N THR A 469 -18.79 33.52 -13.33
CA THR A 469 -18.37 32.65 -12.22
C THR A 469 -18.66 31.18 -12.54
N ASN A 470 -19.86 30.85 -13.03
CA ASN A 470 -20.21 29.48 -13.40
C ASN A 470 -19.36 28.97 -14.58
N TRP A 471 -19.03 29.85 -15.54
CA TRP A 471 -18.10 29.50 -16.62
C TRP A 471 -16.69 29.17 -16.10
N ILE A 472 -16.18 29.97 -15.16
CA ILE A 472 -14.87 29.73 -14.52
C ILE A 472 -14.90 28.39 -13.78
N GLU A 473 -15.93 28.12 -12.98
CA GLU A 473 -16.08 26.86 -12.23
C GLU A 473 -16.09 25.63 -13.16
N GLU A 474 -16.87 25.67 -14.25
CA GLU A 474 -16.92 24.59 -15.24
C GLU A 474 -15.62 24.46 -16.06
N THR A 475 -14.84 25.52 -16.20
CA THR A 475 -13.51 25.47 -16.82
C THR A 475 -12.55 24.60 -16.01
N PHE A 476 -12.71 24.55 -14.68
CA PHE A 476 -11.89 23.73 -13.79
C PHE A 476 -12.48 22.35 -13.47
N ALA A 477 -13.79 22.13 -13.70
CA ALA A 477 -14.50 20.89 -13.34
C ALA A 477 -14.48 19.74 -14.37
N ALA A 478 -13.88 19.95 -15.56
CA ALA A 478 -13.69 19.02 -16.70
C ALA A 478 -14.60 19.23 -17.96
N ARG A 479 -14.07 20.02 -18.90
CA ARG A 479 -14.23 20.04 -20.39
C ARG A 479 -15.59 19.66 -21.03
N ARG A 480 -16.72 20.17 -20.53
CA ARG A 480 -17.95 20.26 -21.33
C ARG A 480 -18.07 21.63 -22.00
N GLN A 481 -17.54 21.71 -23.22
CA GLN A 481 -17.51 22.94 -24.02
C GLN A 481 -18.92 23.53 -24.23
N ASP A 482 -19.92 22.66 -24.35
CA ASP A 482 -21.34 23.01 -24.47
C ASP A 482 -21.90 23.76 -23.25
N ILE A 483 -21.47 23.38 -22.04
CA ILE A 483 -21.87 24.02 -20.79
C ILE A 483 -21.12 25.34 -20.60
N GLN A 484 -19.83 25.36 -20.95
CA GLN A 484 -19.04 26.59 -20.95
C GLN A 484 -19.62 27.63 -21.93
N ASP A 485 -19.93 27.23 -23.15
CA ASP A 485 -20.54 28.11 -24.14
C ASP A 485 -21.93 28.59 -23.70
N LYS A 486 -22.70 27.75 -22.98
CA LYS A 486 -23.99 28.15 -22.38
C LYS A 486 -23.82 29.28 -21.36
N TYR A 487 -22.84 29.19 -20.47
CA TYR A 487 -22.60 30.22 -19.45
C TYR A 487 -22.03 31.51 -20.04
N LEU A 488 -21.16 31.42 -21.05
CA LEU A 488 -20.70 32.60 -21.81
C LEU A 488 -21.84 33.27 -22.57
N GLU A 489 -22.74 32.50 -23.18
CA GLU A 489 -23.90 33.04 -23.88
C GLU A 489 -24.90 33.71 -22.91
N GLN A 490 -25.01 33.20 -21.67
CA GLN A 490 -25.78 33.85 -20.61
C GLN A 490 -25.16 35.20 -20.22
N ALA A 491 -23.84 35.24 -19.98
CA ALA A 491 -23.12 36.49 -19.67
C ALA A 491 -23.22 37.49 -20.82
N ARG A 492 -23.10 37.02 -22.07
CA ARG A 492 -23.27 37.83 -23.28
C ARG A 492 -24.67 38.44 -23.37
N LYS A 493 -25.72 37.65 -23.22
CA LYS A 493 -27.11 38.15 -23.27
C LYS A 493 -27.36 39.18 -22.18
N ALA A 494 -26.83 38.96 -20.98
CA ALA A 494 -26.94 39.91 -19.88
C ALA A 494 -26.18 41.22 -20.19
N TYR A 495 -24.98 41.15 -20.76
CA TYR A 495 -24.22 42.33 -21.20
C TYR A 495 -24.92 43.07 -22.35
N SER A 496 -25.45 42.37 -23.36
CA SER A 496 -26.23 42.98 -24.44
C SER A 496 -27.44 43.75 -23.89
N ARG A 497 -28.14 43.19 -22.90
CA ARG A 497 -29.25 43.89 -22.22
C ARG A 497 -28.78 45.11 -21.45
N VAL A 498 -27.62 45.07 -20.78
CA VAL A 498 -27.05 46.29 -20.17
C VAL A 498 -26.79 47.34 -21.25
N ARG A 499 -26.13 46.96 -22.35
CA ARG A 499 -25.75 47.89 -23.42
C ARG A 499 -26.94 48.51 -24.14
N GLU A 500 -27.98 47.72 -24.39
CA GLU A 500 -29.21 48.14 -25.06
C GLU A 500 -30.06 49.06 -24.18
N ASN A 501 -30.10 48.81 -22.86
CA ASN A 501 -30.88 49.59 -21.91
C ASN A 501 -30.11 50.76 -21.28
N ASP A 502 -28.84 50.96 -21.64
CA ASP A 502 -28.03 52.08 -21.15
C ASP A 502 -28.36 53.34 -21.96
N GLU A 503 -29.36 54.10 -21.49
CA GLU A 503 -29.78 55.36 -22.11
C GLU A 503 -28.89 56.56 -21.73
N THR A 504 -27.82 56.37 -20.92
CA THR A 504 -26.97 57.49 -20.51
C THR A 504 -26.07 57.96 -21.65
N ASN A 505 -25.90 59.28 -21.78
CA ASN A 505 -25.09 59.91 -22.83
C ASN A 505 -23.61 59.46 -22.78
N ASP A 506 -23.11 59.10 -21.61
CA ASP A 506 -21.74 58.66 -21.38
C ASP A 506 -21.57 57.13 -21.34
N LYS A 507 -22.65 56.37 -21.55
CA LYS A 507 -22.71 54.90 -21.46
C LYS A 507 -22.11 54.37 -20.16
N ARG A 508 -22.48 55.00 -19.05
CA ARG A 508 -21.91 54.77 -17.72
C ARG A 508 -22.11 53.32 -17.27
N PHE A 509 -23.32 52.80 -17.45
CA PHE A 509 -23.66 51.43 -17.02
C PHE A 509 -22.97 50.39 -17.89
N THR A 510 -22.82 50.64 -19.18
CA THR A 510 -22.04 49.81 -20.09
C THR A 510 -20.58 49.78 -19.65
N LYS A 511 -19.96 50.93 -19.37
CA LYS A 511 -18.57 51.03 -18.90
C LYS A 511 -18.36 50.32 -17.57
N GLU A 512 -19.31 50.44 -16.64
CA GLU A 512 -19.25 49.77 -15.35
C GLU A 512 -19.41 48.25 -15.47
N ALA A 513 -20.26 47.78 -16.38
CA ALA A 513 -20.35 46.35 -16.71
C ALA A 513 -19.06 45.82 -17.35
N GLU A 514 -18.42 46.58 -18.25
CA GLU A 514 -17.12 46.21 -18.83
C GLU A 514 -16.02 46.12 -17.76
N ALA A 515 -15.97 47.07 -16.83
CA ALA A 515 -15.03 47.05 -15.71
C ALA A 515 -15.25 45.84 -14.80
N ASN A 516 -16.51 45.45 -14.54
CA ASN A 516 -16.83 44.25 -13.77
C ASN A 516 -16.41 42.97 -14.50
N ILE A 517 -16.62 42.88 -15.82
CA ILE A 517 -16.12 41.77 -16.65
C ILE A 517 -14.60 41.68 -16.53
N ASP A 518 -13.89 42.80 -16.64
CA ASP A 518 -12.43 42.83 -16.52
C ASP A 518 -11.96 42.37 -15.14
N GLN A 519 -12.62 42.82 -14.07
CA GLN A 519 -12.29 42.42 -12.71
C GLN A 519 -12.44 40.91 -12.49
N HIS A 520 -13.51 40.30 -13.02
CA HIS A 520 -13.78 38.88 -12.82
C HIS A 520 -12.91 38.01 -13.73
N LEU A 521 -12.60 38.46 -14.94
CA LEU A 521 -11.67 37.75 -15.83
C LEU A 521 -10.20 37.91 -15.41
N ALA A 522 -9.81 38.99 -14.72
CA ALA A 522 -8.45 39.16 -14.20
C ALA A 522 -8.05 38.02 -13.23
N GLN A 523 -9.02 37.40 -12.57
CA GLN A 523 -8.77 36.21 -11.74
C GLN A 523 -8.20 35.04 -12.55
N LEU A 524 -8.49 34.95 -13.86
CA LEU A 524 -7.95 33.91 -14.74
C LEU A 524 -6.46 34.08 -15.03
N GLU A 525 -5.95 35.32 -15.00
CA GLU A 525 -4.52 35.59 -15.25
C GLU A 525 -3.62 35.14 -14.09
N LEU A 526 -4.22 34.91 -12.91
CA LEU A 526 -3.52 34.41 -11.72
C LEU A 526 -3.27 32.89 -11.75
N TYR A 527 -3.83 32.15 -12.72
CA TYR A 527 -3.68 30.70 -12.84
C TYR A 527 -2.62 30.32 -13.89
N ASP A 528 -1.74 29.38 -13.54
CA ASP A 528 -0.62 28.94 -14.40
C ASP A 528 -1.13 28.20 -15.65
N LYS A 529 -0.80 28.74 -16.84
CA LYS A 529 -1.15 28.19 -18.17
C LYS A 529 -0.65 26.76 -18.41
N LYS A 530 0.20 26.22 -17.52
CA LYS A 530 0.71 24.86 -17.57
C LYS A 530 -0.28 23.79 -17.10
N VAL A 531 -1.34 24.15 -16.37
CA VAL A 531 -2.27 23.19 -15.77
C VAL A 531 -3.50 22.93 -16.66
N VAL A 532 -4.02 23.94 -17.35
CA VAL A 532 -5.16 23.85 -18.27
C VAL A 532 -4.95 24.84 -19.43
N VAL A 533 -5.27 24.43 -20.67
CA VAL A 533 -5.31 25.35 -21.82
C VAL A 533 -6.55 26.22 -21.68
N ILE A 534 -6.39 27.42 -21.10
CA ILE A 534 -7.48 28.38 -20.88
C ILE A 534 -7.41 29.44 -21.98
N PRO A 535 -8.55 29.79 -22.63
CA PRO A 535 -8.63 30.90 -23.57
C PRO A 535 -8.15 32.20 -22.92
N THR A 536 -7.56 33.11 -23.69
CA THR A 536 -7.06 34.36 -23.10
C THR A 536 -8.20 35.21 -22.56
N VAL A 537 -7.96 35.99 -21.50
CA VAL A 537 -8.94 36.97 -20.98
C VAL A 537 -9.50 37.85 -22.11
N ARG A 538 -8.63 38.25 -23.03
CA ARG A 538 -9.00 39.02 -24.23
C ARG A 538 -9.98 38.27 -25.15
N GLU A 539 -9.82 36.97 -25.32
CA GLU A 539 -10.67 36.12 -26.14
C GLU A 539 -12.06 35.93 -25.50
N ILE A 540 -12.10 35.68 -24.19
CA ILE A 540 -13.36 35.50 -23.44
C ILE A 540 -14.13 36.82 -23.39
N LYS A 541 -13.44 37.93 -23.09
CA LYS A 541 -14.01 39.27 -23.13
C LYS A 541 -14.62 39.59 -24.49
N ARG A 542 -13.94 39.20 -25.57
CA ARG A 542 -14.46 39.36 -26.94
C ARG A 542 -15.77 38.60 -27.13
N ARG A 543 -15.86 37.34 -26.69
CA ARG A 543 -17.09 36.54 -26.80
C ARG A 543 -18.29 37.13 -26.03
N ILE A 544 -18.04 37.89 -24.95
CA ILE A 544 -19.09 38.55 -24.16
C ILE A 544 -19.47 39.92 -24.73
N ILE A 545 -18.50 40.75 -25.12
CA ILE A 545 -18.72 42.17 -25.45
C ILE A 545 -18.90 42.42 -26.96
N LYS A 546 -18.11 41.75 -27.81
CA LYS A 546 -18.06 41.92 -29.27
C LYS A 546 -17.62 40.61 -29.96
N PRO A 547 -18.55 39.66 -30.21
CA PRO A 547 -18.25 38.38 -30.84
C PRO A 547 -17.38 38.50 -32.10
#